data_AF-A0A7V3RJ07-F1
#
_entry.id   AF-A0A7V3RJ07-F1
#
_cell.length_a   1.000
_cell.length_b   1.000
_cell.length_c   1.000
_cell.angle_alpha   90.00
_cell.angle_beta   90.00
_cell.angle_gamma   90.00
#
_symmetry.space_group_name_H-M   'P 1'
#
loop_
_entity.id
_entity.type
_entity.pdbx_description
1 polymer ?
#
loop_
_entity_poly.entity_id
_entity_poly.type
_entity_poly.pdbx_seq_one_letter_code
_entity_poly.pdbx_strand_id
1 'polypeptide(L)'
;MKEIKNFLSKNFFSVALFVFVIVAMLDILYLPAIRFLSNTSAVALANLSLATGMKILIAGIPVLKGSAEIIDKVFSYLVFINGVLFFQIILLKVSQILLLKLLILASWILLFFRETKKLALKALLVLFLFNPGLSFYLAGAEYISNAVRLESGELIKAHMESIDKEKLKEKGKVSVEEEKKSENKSIFVVIGDFLINTFNTIKNTIIDAINKTKAFVGESILRLLELTINYFISVLFLFLICPFLYFILLYLLMKNIFAKLNEEEIEIGKGNKGKYILIPLERNRFILRRWM
;
A
#
# COMPACT_ATOMS: atom_id res chain seq x y z
N MET A 1 -6.74 38.68 8.96
CA MET A 1 -7.28 37.36 8.55
C MET A 1 -7.53 37.25 7.04
N LYS A 2 -8.10 38.25 6.35
CA LYS A 2 -8.29 38.23 4.87
C LYS A 2 -6.98 38.15 4.05
N GLU A 3 -5.94 38.88 4.45
CA GLU A 3 -4.65 38.88 3.75
C GLU A 3 -3.93 37.51 3.82
N ILE A 4 -3.98 36.87 4.99
CA ILE A 4 -3.43 35.52 5.20
C ILE A 4 -4.15 34.51 4.29
N LYS A 5 -5.49 34.62 4.14
CA LYS A 5 -6.27 33.73 3.28
C LYS A 5 -5.90 33.90 1.79
N ASN A 6 -5.74 35.14 1.32
CA ASN A 6 -5.32 35.42 -0.07
C ASN A 6 -3.88 34.98 -0.36
N PHE A 7 -2.97 35.12 0.61
CA PHE A 7 -1.60 34.64 0.48
C PHE A 7 -1.55 33.11 0.43
N LEU A 8 -2.29 32.44 1.32
CA LEU A 8 -2.38 30.98 1.36
C LEU A 8 -2.98 30.41 0.08
N SER A 9 -4.05 31.00 -0.49
CA SER A 9 -4.62 30.48 -1.73
C SER A 9 -3.68 30.60 -2.93
N LYS A 10 -2.90 31.70 -3.00
CA LYS A 10 -1.96 31.94 -4.11
C LYS A 10 -0.69 31.09 -4.00
N ASN A 11 -0.25 30.79 -2.77
CA ASN A 11 0.98 30.05 -2.50
C ASN A 11 0.73 28.63 -1.96
N PHE A 12 -0.52 28.16 -1.99
CA PHE A 12 -0.96 26.91 -1.35
C PHE A 12 -0.06 25.74 -1.73
N PHE A 13 0.26 25.61 -3.02
CA PHE A 13 1.09 24.54 -3.54
C PHE A 13 2.51 24.56 -2.97
N SER A 14 3.15 25.73 -2.93
CA SER A 14 4.51 25.88 -2.38
C SER A 14 4.55 25.60 -0.88
N VAL A 15 3.55 26.10 -0.14
CA VAL A 15 3.39 25.83 1.29
C VAL A 15 3.18 24.34 1.55
N ALA A 16 2.32 23.68 0.76
CA ALA A 16 2.08 22.24 0.87
C ALA A 16 3.38 21.45 0.63
N LEU A 17 4.12 21.75 -0.44
CA LEU A 17 5.42 21.10 -0.70
C LEU A 17 6.40 21.29 0.46
N PHE A 18 6.48 22.49 1.01
CA PHE A 18 7.34 22.78 2.15
C PHE A 18 6.95 21.95 3.39
N VAL A 19 5.66 21.82 3.69
CA VAL A 19 5.17 20.93 4.76
C VAL A 19 5.58 19.48 4.49
N PHE A 20 5.45 18.99 3.26
CA PHE A 20 5.89 17.64 2.90
C PHE A 20 7.40 17.45 3.07
N VAL A 21 8.24 18.46 2.75
CA VAL A 21 9.67 18.41 3.04
C VAL A 21 9.91 18.27 4.54
N ILE A 22 9.24 19.07 5.38
CA ILE A 22 9.38 18.98 6.83
C ILE A 22 9.00 17.57 7.33
N VAL A 23 7.87 17.04 6.87
CA VAL A 23 7.41 15.69 7.25
C VAL A 23 8.44 14.62 6.81
N ALA A 24 9.00 14.75 5.61
CA ALA A 24 10.05 13.85 5.10
C ALA A 24 11.34 13.90 5.93
N MET A 25 11.65 15.05 6.51
CA MET A 25 12.85 15.24 7.33
C MET A 25 12.68 14.70 8.74
N LEU A 26 11.49 14.87 9.31
CA LEU A 26 11.16 14.48 10.69
C LEU A 26 10.74 13.02 10.86
N ASP A 27 10.42 12.32 9.76
CA ASP A 27 10.01 10.91 9.76
C ASP A 27 8.88 10.56 10.74
N ILE A 28 7.94 11.49 10.93
CA ILE A 28 6.87 11.38 11.95
C ILE A 28 6.11 10.05 11.84
N LEU A 29 5.96 9.52 10.62
CA LEU A 29 5.21 8.30 10.32
C LEU A 29 6.07 7.05 10.18
N TYR A 30 7.39 7.15 10.27
CA TYR A 30 8.26 5.98 10.13
C TYR A 30 8.06 4.98 11.27
N LEU A 31 8.00 5.48 12.51
CA LEU A 31 7.87 4.63 13.70
C LEU A 31 6.58 3.80 13.74
N PRO A 32 5.37 4.36 13.49
CA PRO A 32 4.17 3.53 13.39
C PRO A 32 4.26 2.54 12.23
N ALA A 33 4.71 2.97 11.05
CA ALA A 33 4.83 2.10 9.88
C ALA A 33 5.76 0.90 10.11
N ILE A 34 6.95 1.11 10.71
CA ILE A 34 7.88 0.01 10.98
C ILE A 34 7.37 -0.91 12.08
N ARG A 35 6.65 -0.40 13.08
CA ARG A 35 6.03 -1.21 14.14
C ARG A 35 4.95 -2.11 13.57
N PHE A 36 4.05 -1.56 12.77
CA PHE A 36 3.02 -2.34 12.07
C PHE A 36 3.63 -3.49 11.25
N LEU A 37 4.65 -3.17 10.45
CA LEU A 37 5.27 -4.15 9.57
C LEU A 37 6.09 -5.20 10.33
N SER A 38 6.78 -4.80 11.40
CA SER A 38 7.54 -5.72 12.26
C SER A 38 6.63 -6.65 13.04
N ASN A 39 5.51 -6.15 13.58
CA ASN A 39 4.52 -6.97 14.27
C ASN A 39 3.89 -7.99 13.32
N THR A 40 3.47 -7.55 12.14
CA THR A 40 2.92 -8.44 11.11
C THR A 40 3.94 -9.49 10.67
N SER A 41 5.20 -9.10 10.50
CA SER A 41 6.29 -10.04 10.16
C SER A 41 6.59 -11.03 11.29
N ALA A 42 6.52 -10.61 12.55
CA ALA A 42 6.74 -11.50 13.69
C ALA A 42 5.64 -12.58 13.77
N VAL A 43 4.38 -12.21 13.52
CA VAL A 43 3.27 -13.16 13.44
C VAL A 43 3.44 -14.12 12.25
N ALA A 44 3.83 -13.59 11.08
CA ALA A 44 4.11 -14.40 9.88
C ALA A 44 5.23 -15.43 10.12
N LEU A 45 6.31 -15.03 10.80
CA LEU A 45 7.44 -15.92 11.13
C LEU A 45 7.03 -16.99 12.15
N ALA A 46 6.23 -16.62 13.16
CA ALA A 46 5.70 -17.59 14.12
C ALA A 46 4.86 -18.66 13.42
N ASN A 47 3.97 -18.26 12.52
CA ASN A 47 3.15 -19.19 11.72
C ASN A 47 4.00 -20.08 10.81
N LEU A 48 5.06 -19.53 10.19
CA LEU A 48 6.00 -20.32 9.38
C LEU A 48 6.75 -21.36 10.21
N SER A 49 7.20 -20.99 11.41
CA SER A 49 7.86 -21.91 12.34
C SER A 49 6.93 -23.07 12.72
N LEU A 50 5.68 -22.76 13.07
CA LEU A 50 4.66 -23.76 13.39
C LEU A 50 4.32 -24.67 12.19
N ALA A 51 4.18 -24.11 11.00
CA ALA A 51 4.01 -24.89 9.76
C ALA A 51 5.19 -25.84 9.50
N THR A 52 6.41 -25.37 9.78
CA THR A 52 7.63 -26.19 9.66
C THR A 52 7.59 -27.37 10.65
N GLY A 53 7.21 -27.11 11.91
CA GLY A 53 7.02 -28.15 12.92
C GLY A 53 6.01 -29.20 12.48
N MET A 54 4.84 -28.78 12.01
CA MET A 54 3.81 -29.69 11.50
C MET A 54 4.27 -30.51 10.29
N LYS A 55 5.02 -29.90 9.36
CA LYS A 55 5.59 -30.60 8.21
C LYS A 55 6.51 -31.74 8.64
N ILE A 56 7.38 -31.50 9.63
CA ILE A 56 8.29 -32.50 10.17
C ILE A 56 7.50 -33.66 10.81
N LEU A 57 6.47 -33.34 11.61
CA LEU A 57 5.63 -34.34 12.27
C LEU A 57 4.88 -35.24 11.27
N ILE A 58 4.32 -34.65 10.22
CA ILE A 58 3.53 -35.36 9.20
C ILE A 58 4.42 -36.22 8.30
N ALA A 59 5.63 -35.75 7.97
CA ALA A 59 6.59 -36.53 7.18
C ALA A 59 6.98 -37.86 7.84
N GLY A 60 6.89 -37.95 9.18
CA GLY A 60 7.14 -39.18 9.94
C GLY A 60 6.00 -40.21 9.92
N ILE A 61 4.81 -39.89 9.39
CA ILE A 61 3.61 -40.74 9.49
C ILE A 61 3.09 -41.09 8.07
N PRO A 62 3.29 -42.33 7.59
CA PRO A 62 2.91 -42.75 6.23
C PRO A 62 1.42 -42.60 5.88
N VAL A 63 0.54 -42.65 6.89
CA VAL A 63 -0.93 -42.53 6.75
C VAL A 63 -1.36 -41.10 6.41
N LEU A 64 -0.50 -40.10 6.64
CA LEU A 64 -0.82 -38.67 6.47
C LEU A 64 -0.31 -38.07 5.15
N LYS A 65 0.06 -38.89 4.15
CA LYS A 65 0.60 -38.40 2.87
C LYS A 65 -0.28 -37.36 2.16
N GLY A 66 -1.61 -37.49 2.21
CA GLY A 66 -2.52 -36.48 1.64
C GLY A 66 -2.53 -35.14 2.41
N SER A 67 -2.22 -35.17 3.71
CA SER A 67 -2.10 -33.96 4.54
C SER A 67 -0.75 -33.27 4.33
N ALA A 68 0.30 -34.02 3.96
CA ALA A 68 1.62 -33.46 3.67
C ALA A 68 1.57 -32.42 2.53
N GLU A 69 0.84 -32.71 1.45
CA GLU A 69 0.71 -31.78 0.31
C GLU A 69 0.03 -30.46 0.70
N ILE A 70 -0.95 -30.51 1.61
CA ILE A 70 -1.65 -29.32 2.09
C ILE A 70 -0.74 -28.49 2.98
N ILE A 71 0.00 -29.14 3.88
CA ILE A 71 0.98 -28.45 4.74
C ILE A 71 2.11 -27.86 3.90
N ASP A 72 2.52 -28.51 2.81
CA ASP A 72 3.47 -27.95 1.87
C ASP A 72 2.94 -26.66 1.22
N LYS A 73 1.67 -26.63 0.80
CA LYS A 73 1.04 -25.41 0.28
C LYS A 73 0.96 -24.31 1.33
N VAL A 74 0.54 -24.64 2.56
CA VAL A 74 0.53 -23.70 3.71
C VAL A 74 1.92 -23.12 3.94
N PHE A 75 2.95 -23.98 3.97
CA PHE A 75 4.34 -23.57 4.13
C PHE A 75 4.78 -22.63 2.99
N SER A 76 4.51 -22.98 1.73
CA SER A 76 4.84 -22.14 0.58
C SER A 76 4.16 -20.76 0.64
N TYR A 77 2.89 -20.69 1.04
CA TYR A 77 2.20 -19.41 1.22
C TYR A 77 2.82 -18.58 2.34
N LEU A 78 3.16 -19.19 3.47
CA LEU A 78 3.80 -18.49 4.59
C LEU A 78 5.21 -17.99 4.24
N VAL A 79 6.00 -18.77 3.48
CA VAL A 79 7.31 -18.32 2.97
C VAL A 79 7.13 -17.09 2.07
N PHE A 80 6.16 -17.13 1.15
CA PHE A 80 5.89 -16.00 0.26
C PHE A 80 5.48 -14.75 1.03
N ILE A 81 4.55 -14.88 1.99
CA ILE A 81 4.12 -13.78 2.87
C ILE A 81 5.31 -13.15 3.59
N ASN A 82 6.16 -13.96 4.21
CA ASN A 82 7.35 -13.47 4.89
C ASN A 82 8.31 -12.74 3.94
N GLY A 83 8.49 -13.25 2.73
CA GLY A 83 9.29 -12.60 1.68
C GLY A 83 8.76 -11.21 1.31
N VAL A 84 7.43 -11.08 1.12
CA VAL A 84 6.78 -9.80 0.82
C VAL A 84 6.94 -8.82 1.98
N LEU A 85 6.68 -9.24 3.21
CA LEU A 85 6.83 -8.39 4.40
C LEU A 85 8.28 -7.93 4.59
N PHE A 86 9.24 -8.83 4.40
CA PHE A 86 10.66 -8.50 4.49
C PHE A 86 11.08 -7.48 3.43
N PHE A 87 10.62 -7.65 2.19
CA PHE A 87 10.85 -6.67 1.12
C PHE A 87 10.30 -5.30 1.49
N GLN A 88 9.09 -5.22 2.04
CA GLN A 88 8.50 -3.97 2.50
C GLN A 88 9.32 -3.33 3.65
N ILE A 89 9.87 -4.13 4.58
CA ILE A 89 10.72 -3.63 5.67
C ILE A 89 11.98 -2.99 5.10
N ILE A 90 12.63 -3.65 4.13
CA ILE A 90 13.81 -3.11 3.46
C ILE A 90 13.45 -1.81 2.75
N LEU A 91 12.35 -1.80 1.98
CA LEU A 91 11.92 -0.63 1.23
C LEU A 91 11.66 0.58 2.16
N LEU A 92 11.00 0.35 3.30
CA LEU A 92 10.77 1.38 4.30
C LEU A 92 12.09 1.86 4.93
N LYS A 93 13.03 0.96 5.25
CA LYS A 93 14.36 1.36 5.77
C LYS A 93 15.17 2.16 4.74
N VAL A 94 15.10 1.78 3.46
CA VAL A 94 15.74 2.52 2.37
C VAL A 94 15.19 3.94 2.25
N SER A 95 13.88 4.13 2.48
CA SER A 95 13.24 5.46 2.49
C SER A 95 13.82 6.41 3.56
N GLN A 96 14.46 5.87 4.59
CA GLN A 96 15.02 6.64 5.71
C GLN A 96 16.50 7.01 5.52
N ILE A 97 17.13 6.54 4.44
CA ILE A 97 18.54 6.83 4.19
C ILE A 97 18.74 8.34 4.05
N LEU A 98 19.75 8.87 4.75
CA LEU A 98 20.08 10.29 4.77
C LEU A 98 20.29 10.88 3.37
N LEU A 99 20.85 10.08 2.44
CA LEU A 99 20.99 10.46 1.03
C LEU A 99 19.65 10.83 0.39
N LEU A 100 18.57 10.07 0.65
CA LEU A 100 17.26 10.35 0.07
C LEU A 100 16.71 11.68 0.60
N LYS A 101 16.91 11.96 1.90
CA LYS A 101 16.53 13.23 2.51
C LYS A 101 17.31 14.40 1.90
N LEU A 102 18.63 14.27 1.76
CA LEU A 102 19.44 15.30 1.11
C LEU A 102 19.00 15.56 -0.33
N LEU A 103 18.63 14.52 -1.09
CA LEU A 103 18.08 14.67 -2.44
C LEU A 103 16.73 15.40 -2.44
N ILE A 104 15.86 15.15 -1.46
CA ILE A 104 14.60 15.89 -1.28
C ILE A 104 14.89 17.37 -1.04
N LEU A 105 15.79 17.67 -0.10
CA LEU A 105 16.15 19.06 0.22
C LEU A 105 16.79 19.77 -0.98
N ALA A 106 17.73 19.11 -1.67
CA ALA A 106 18.38 19.65 -2.86
C ALA A 106 17.35 19.91 -3.98
N SER A 107 16.43 18.97 -4.23
CA SER A 107 15.37 19.14 -5.22
C SER A 107 14.44 20.29 -4.86
N TRP A 108 14.14 20.48 -3.57
CA TRP A 108 13.34 21.61 -3.10
C TRP A 108 14.06 22.95 -3.30
N ILE A 109 15.36 23.05 -2.99
CA ILE A 109 16.17 24.26 -3.24
C ILE A 109 16.25 24.56 -4.74
N LEU A 110 16.37 23.53 -5.58
CA LEU A 110 16.41 23.70 -7.03
C LEU A 110 15.10 24.27 -7.62
N LEU A 111 13.97 24.20 -6.91
CA LEU A 111 12.71 24.83 -7.36
C LEU A 111 12.80 26.36 -7.48
N PHE A 112 13.74 27.00 -6.78
CA PHE A 112 13.92 28.46 -6.84
C PHE A 112 14.63 28.92 -8.14
N PHE A 113 15.22 28.00 -8.90
CA PHE A 113 15.87 28.30 -10.19
C PHE A 113 14.90 28.05 -11.33
N ARG A 114 14.66 29.08 -12.17
CA ARG A 114 13.66 29.03 -13.25
C ARG A 114 13.91 27.93 -14.27
N GLU A 115 15.17 27.69 -14.62
CA GLU A 115 15.55 26.74 -15.68
C GLU A 115 15.36 25.27 -15.25
N THR A 116 15.59 24.96 -13.98
CA THR A 116 15.55 23.58 -13.46
C THR A 116 14.24 23.25 -12.75
N LYS A 117 13.37 24.23 -12.49
CA LYS A 117 12.11 24.08 -11.72
C LYS A 117 11.29 22.85 -12.13
N LYS A 118 11.10 22.60 -13.42
CA LYS A 118 10.29 21.47 -13.92
C LYS A 118 10.92 20.11 -13.60
N LEU A 119 12.24 20.00 -13.78
CA LEU A 119 12.99 18.79 -13.46
C LEU A 119 13.02 18.57 -11.95
N ALA A 120 13.33 19.63 -11.19
CA ALA A 120 13.37 19.63 -9.74
C ALA A 120 12.03 19.23 -9.13
N LEU A 121 10.90 19.72 -9.67
CA LEU A 121 9.58 19.35 -9.19
C LEU A 121 9.25 17.87 -9.47
N LYS A 122 9.61 17.35 -10.65
CA LYS A 122 9.46 15.92 -10.98
C LYS A 122 10.28 15.05 -10.03
N ALA A 123 11.55 15.41 -9.84
CA ALA A 123 12.44 14.71 -8.92
C ALA A 123 11.89 14.74 -7.49
N LEU A 124 11.53 15.92 -6.99
CA LEU A 124 10.99 16.11 -5.65
C LEU A 124 9.75 15.26 -5.40
N LEU A 125 8.82 15.25 -6.35
CA LEU A 125 7.59 14.49 -6.20
C LEU A 125 7.82 12.98 -6.26
N VAL A 126 8.72 12.49 -7.12
CA VAL A 126 9.14 11.08 -7.12
C VAL A 126 9.79 10.71 -5.78
N LEU A 127 10.67 11.56 -5.26
CA LEU A 127 11.32 11.35 -3.97
C LEU A 127 10.29 11.31 -2.81
N PHE A 128 9.27 12.18 -2.87
CA PHE A 128 8.15 12.17 -1.91
C PHE A 128 7.34 10.87 -1.92
N LEU A 129 7.28 10.14 -3.05
CA LEU A 129 6.62 8.83 -3.09
C LEU A 129 7.34 7.84 -2.18
N PHE A 130 8.67 7.90 -2.13
CA PHE A 130 9.48 7.04 -1.27
C PHE A 130 9.47 7.55 0.18
N ASN A 131 9.78 8.84 0.41
CA ASN A 131 9.75 9.45 1.74
C ASN A 131 9.11 10.85 1.66
N PRO A 132 7.96 11.11 2.32
CA PRO A 132 7.31 10.30 3.37
C PRO A 132 6.22 9.35 2.85
N GLY A 133 6.05 9.24 1.53
CA GLY A 133 4.92 8.57 0.90
C GLY A 133 4.73 7.10 1.33
N LEU A 134 5.80 6.30 1.38
CA LEU A 134 5.71 4.92 1.86
C LEU A 134 5.25 4.82 3.32
N SER A 135 5.69 5.75 4.18
CA SER A 135 5.27 5.79 5.58
C SER A 135 3.79 6.14 5.72
N PHE A 136 3.30 7.11 4.92
CA PHE A 136 1.87 7.41 4.83
C PHE A 136 1.06 6.20 4.37
N TYR A 137 1.54 5.53 3.33
CA TYR A 137 0.93 4.32 2.80
C TYR A 137 0.80 3.23 3.88
N LEU A 138 1.89 2.91 4.57
CA LEU A 138 1.89 1.85 5.58
C LEU A 138 1.05 2.21 6.81
N ALA A 139 1.06 3.46 7.26
CA ALA A 139 0.17 3.91 8.33
C ALA A 139 -1.32 3.83 7.92
N GLY A 140 -1.63 4.16 6.66
CA GLY A 140 -2.97 3.97 6.09
C GLY A 140 -3.34 2.48 5.98
N ALA A 141 -2.40 1.64 5.59
CA ALA A 141 -2.58 0.20 5.49
C ALA A 141 -2.85 -0.43 6.87
N GLU A 142 -2.15 0.00 7.92
CA GLU A 142 -2.44 -0.37 9.31
C GLU A 142 -3.88 0.01 9.69
N TYR A 143 -4.29 1.24 9.38
CA TYR A 143 -5.66 1.68 9.64
C TYR A 143 -6.71 0.83 8.91
N ILE A 144 -6.50 0.55 7.62
CA ILE A 144 -7.39 -0.31 6.82
C ILE A 144 -7.41 -1.73 7.39
N SER A 145 -6.25 -2.28 7.76
CA SER A 145 -6.14 -3.62 8.34
C SER A 145 -6.96 -3.73 9.63
N ASN A 146 -6.86 -2.74 10.51
CA ASN A 146 -7.60 -2.68 11.76
C ASN A 146 -9.10 -2.48 11.55
N ALA A 147 -9.48 -1.61 10.60
CA ALA A 147 -10.89 -1.34 10.29
C ALA A 147 -11.61 -2.53 9.65
N VAL A 148 -10.92 -3.26 8.77
CA VAL A 148 -11.49 -4.42 8.04
C VAL A 148 -11.35 -5.72 8.85
N ARG A 149 -10.69 -5.69 10.02
CA ARG A 149 -10.30 -6.88 10.80
C ARG A 149 -9.63 -7.91 9.90
N LEU A 150 -8.74 -7.46 9.02
CA LEU A 150 -7.99 -8.38 8.16
C LEU A 150 -7.22 -9.33 9.07
N GLU A 151 -7.34 -10.62 8.78
CA GLU A 151 -6.63 -11.67 9.52
C GLU A 151 -5.14 -11.30 9.55
N SER A 152 -4.61 -11.00 10.74
CA SER A 152 -3.21 -10.63 10.95
C SER A 152 -2.30 -11.85 11.09
N GLY A 153 -2.89 -13.05 11.04
CA GLY A 153 -2.25 -14.33 11.29
C GLY A 153 -2.32 -14.77 12.75
N GLU A 154 -2.93 -13.97 13.63
CA GLU A 154 -3.14 -14.32 15.04
C GLU A 154 -4.08 -15.52 15.21
N LEU A 155 -5.12 -15.67 14.37
CA LEU A 155 -5.99 -16.84 14.43
C LEU A 155 -5.28 -18.09 13.91
N ILE A 156 -4.35 -17.97 12.95
CA ILE A 156 -3.50 -19.08 12.52
C ILE A 156 -2.64 -19.53 13.69
N LYS A 157 -1.95 -18.59 14.36
CA LYS A 157 -1.11 -18.89 15.51
C LYS A 157 -1.92 -19.57 16.61
N ALA A 158 -3.09 -19.03 16.96
CA ALA A 158 -3.97 -19.60 17.96
C ALA A 158 -4.46 -21.00 17.58
N HIS A 159 -4.85 -21.22 16.31
CA HIS A 159 -5.31 -22.52 15.82
C HIS A 159 -4.17 -23.54 15.76
N MET A 160 -2.99 -23.17 15.29
CA MET A 160 -1.80 -24.03 15.30
C MET A 160 -1.34 -24.37 16.73
N GLU A 161 -1.32 -23.39 17.64
CA GLU A 161 -1.05 -23.63 19.06
C GLU A 161 -2.10 -24.55 19.68
N SER A 162 -3.38 -24.43 19.28
CA SER A 162 -4.43 -25.33 19.76
C SER A 162 -4.26 -26.75 19.22
N ILE A 163 -3.78 -26.94 17.98
CA ILE A 163 -3.45 -28.27 17.45
C ILE A 163 -2.27 -28.89 18.21
N ASP A 164 -1.27 -28.07 18.59
CA ASP A 164 -0.13 -28.50 19.41
C ASP A 164 -0.55 -28.80 20.87
N LYS A 165 -1.51 -28.04 21.40
CA LYS A 165 -2.04 -28.16 22.77
C LYS A 165 -3.23 -29.11 22.91
N GLU A 166 -3.88 -29.58 21.84
CA GLU A 166 -5.04 -30.50 21.87
C GLU A 166 -4.68 -31.94 22.25
N LYS A 167 -3.44 -32.21 22.66
CA LYS A 167 -3.15 -33.33 23.59
C LYS A 167 -3.56 -33.05 25.05
N LEU A 168 -4.02 -31.84 25.38
CA LEU A 168 -4.50 -31.42 26.70
C LEU A 168 -5.69 -30.43 26.58
N LYS A 169 -6.88 -31.02 26.44
CA LYS A 169 -8.23 -30.50 26.77
C LYS A 169 -8.84 -29.31 25.99
N GLU A 170 -9.99 -29.66 25.42
CA GLU A 170 -11.16 -28.93 24.93
C GLU A 170 -11.35 -27.40 25.14
N LYS A 171 -11.80 -26.81 24.02
CA LYS A 171 -12.86 -25.80 23.82
C LYS A 171 -12.55 -24.31 24.03
N GLY A 172 -12.61 -23.59 22.91
CA GLY A 172 -13.01 -22.18 22.83
C GLY A 172 -13.56 -21.85 21.44
N LYS A 173 -14.88 -21.79 21.29
CA LYS A 173 -15.56 -21.28 20.08
C LYS A 173 -15.42 -19.76 20.07
N VAL A 174 -14.78 -19.20 19.04
CA VAL A 174 -14.79 -17.76 18.77
C VAL A 174 -15.77 -17.52 17.63
N SER A 175 -16.86 -16.84 17.95
CA SER A 175 -17.87 -16.33 17.02
C SER A 175 -17.37 -15.05 16.35
N VAL A 176 -17.42 -15.01 15.02
CA VAL A 176 -17.22 -13.81 14.22
C VAL A 176 -18.53 -13.04 14.22
N GLU A 177 -18.60 -11.94 14.96
CA GLU A 177 -19.70 -10.98 14.89
C GLU A 177 -19.52 -10.04 13.69
N GLU A 178 -20.47 -10.11 12.76
CA GLU A 178 -20.68 -9.16 11.67
C GLU A 178 -21.39 -7.91 12.21
N GLU A 179 -20.69 -6.78 12.29
CA GLU A 179 -21.29 -5.49 12.63
C GLU A 179 -21.69 -4.70 11.38
N LYS A 180 -22.94 -4.22 11.38
CA LYS A 180 -23.57 -3.42 10.33
C LYS A 180 -23.28 -1.92 10.48
N LYS A 181 -22.85 -1.34 9.36
CA LYS A 181 -23.10 0.01 8.79
C LYS A 181 -23.46 1.18 9.73
N SER A 182 -22.69 2.26 9.64
CA SER A 182 -23.17 3.63 9.88
C SER A 182 -23.04 4.51 8.62
N GLU A 183 -24.04 5.35 8.42
CA GLU A 183 -24.21 6.29 7.31
C GLU A 183 -23.37 7.56 7.52
N ASN A 184 -22.34 7.72 6.71
CA ASN A 184 -22.07 8.95 5.93
C ASN A 184 -20.98 8.62 4.90
N LYS A 185 -21.36 8.40 3.63
CA LYS A 185 -20.45 7.84 2.62
C LYS A 185 -19.44 8.87 2.12
N SER A 186 -18.28 8.91 2.76
CA SER A 186 -17.08 9.50 2.17
C SER A 186 -16.59 8.63 1.00
N ILE A 187 -15.87 9.22 0.05
CA ILE A 187 -15.27 8.51 -1.10
C ILE A 187 -14.37 7.35 -0.63
N PHE A 188 -13.76 7.47 0.55
CA PHE A 188 -12.96 6.41 1.17
C PHE A 188 -13.79 5.19 1.59
N VAL A 189 -15.05 5.38 2.01
CA VAL A 189 -15.96 4.26 2.35
C VAL A 189 -16.37 3.52 1.09
N VAL A 190 -16.63 4.21 -0.02
CA VAL A 190 -17.00 3.56 -1.29
C VAL A 190 -15.85 2.73 -1.87
N ILE A 191 -14.63 3.27 -1.83
CA ILE A 191 -13.42 2.53 -2.22
C ILE A 191 -13.20 1.37 -1.24
N GLY A 192 -13.35 1.60 0.07
CA GLY A 192 -13.28 0.56 1.09
C GLY A 192 -14.27 -0.59 0.82
N ASP A 193 -15.55 -0.29 0.62
CA ASP A 193 -16.61 -1.26 0.34
C ASP A 193 -16.32 -2.06 -0.94
N PHE A 194 -15.82 -1.41 -2.01
CA PHE A 194 -15.45 -2.08 -3.25
C PHE A 194 -14.29 -3.06 -3.05
N LEU A 195 -13.25 -2.62 -2.32
CA LEU A 195 -12.11 -3.45 -1.98
C LEU A 195 -12.50 -4.63 -1.08
N ILE A 196 -13.36 -4.40 -0.09
CA ILE A 196 -13.91 -5.42 0.82
C ILE A 196 -14.75 -6.44 0.05
N ASN A 197 -15.66 -6.00 -0.83
CA ASN A 197 -16.50 -6.91 -1.61
C ASN A 197 -15.68 -7.76 -2.59
N THR A 198 -14.68 -7.17 -3.24
CA THR A 198 -13.76 -7.88 -4.13
C THR A 198 -12.94 -8.91 -3.34
N PHE A 199 -12.39 -8.51 -2.19
CA PHE A 199 -11.67 -9.39 -1.28
C PHE A 199 -12.53 -10.57 -0.82
N ASN A 200 -13.74 -10.31 -0.35
CA ASN A 200 -14.67 -11.34 0.11
C ASN A 200 -15.09 -12.31 -1.01
N THR A 201 -15.26 -11.81 -2.24
CA THR A 201 -15.61 -12.67 -3.39
C THR A 201 -14.46 -13.62 -3.74
N ILE A 202 -13.22 -13.10 -3.80
CA ILE A 202 -12.02 -13.91 -4.05
C ILE A 202 -11.84 -14.95 -2.93
N LYS A 203 -11.95 -14.50 -1.68
CA LYS A 203 -11.89 -15.35 -0.48
C LYS A 203 -12.90 -16.50 -0.55
N ASN A 204 -14.18 -16.20 -0.75
CA ASN A 204 -15.25 -17.20 -0.77
C ASN A 204 -15.08 -18.21 -1.91
N THR A 205 -14.63 -17.76 -3.10
CA THR A 205 -14.37 -18.65 -4.24
C THR A 205 -13.27 -19.66 -3.94
N ILE A 206 -12.20 -19.23 -3.27
CA ILE A 206 -11.09 -20.11 -2.92
C ILE A 206 -11.49 -21.07 -1.79
N ILE A 207 -12.23 -20.59 -0.79
CA ILE A 207 -12.76 -21.42 0.31
C ILE A 207 -13.71 -22.50 -0.22
N ASP A 208 -14.61 -22.16 -1.15
CA ASP A 208 -15.52 -23.13 -1.77
C ASP A 208 -14.79 -24.20 -2.59
N ALA A 209 -13.69 -23.83 -3.25
CA ALA A 209 -12.84 -24.79 -3.94
C ALA A 209 -12.17 -25.78 -2.97
N ILE A 210 -11.78 -25.33 -1.78
CA ILE A 210 -11.17 -26.17 -0.72
C ILE A 210 -12.20 -27.08 -0.07
N ASN A 211 -13.41 -26.55 0.19
CA ASN A 211 -14.48 -27.31 0.82
C ASN A 211 -14.92 -28.53 -0.03
N LYS A 212 -14.74 -28.47 -1.35
CA LYS A 212 -14.97 -29.61 -2.26
C LYS A 212 -13.92 -30.72 -2.11
N THR A 213 -12.78 -30.44 -1.49
CA THR A 213 -11.66 -31.38 -1.29
C THR A 213 -11.71 -32.09 0.08
N LYS A 214 -12.81 -31.92 0.85
CA LYS A 214 -13.00 -32.41 2.23
C LYS A 214 -12.86 -33.92 2.44
N ALA A 215 -12.96 -34.73 1.39
CA ALA A 215 -13.09 -36.19 1.52
C ALA A 215 -11.84 -36.91 2.08
N PHE A 216 -10.66 -36.27 2.15
CA PHE A 216 -9.39 -36.95 2.45
C PHE A 216 -8.55 -36.32 3.58
N VAL A 217 -9.04 -35.26 4.25
CA VAL A 217 -8.21 -34.41 5.12
C VAL A 217 -8.94 -34.13 6.43
N GLY A 218 -8.24 -34.25 7.55
CA GLY A 218 -8.80 -33.92 8.86
C GLY A 218 -9.25 -32.46 8.95
N GLU A 219 -10.37 -32.22 9.62
CA GLU A 219 -11.03 -30.91 9.74
C GLU A 219 -10.08 -29.80 10.25
N SER A 220 -9.18 -30.13 11.18
CA SER A 220 -8.20 -29.20 11.72
C SER A 220 -7.19 -28.69 10.68
N ILE A 221 -6.75 -29.55 9.75
CA ILE A 221 -5.79 -29.21 8.69
C ILE A 221 -6.46 -28.39 7.58
N LEU A 222 -7.72 -28.69 7.26
CA LEU A 222 -8.51 -27.88 6.34
C LEU A 222 -8.76 -26.47 6.89
N ARG A 223 -9.11 -26.37 8.18
CA ARG A 223 -9.26 -25.08 8.84
C ARG A 223 -7.96 -24.30 8.88
N LEU A 224 -6.83 -24.97 9.07
CA LEU A 224 -5.51 -24.36 9.00
C LEU A 224 -5.20 -23.80 7.60
N LEU A 225 -5.49 -24.57 6.55
CA LEU A 225 -5.35 -24.15 5.17
C LEU A 225 -6.24 -22.94 4.87
N GLU A 226 -7.49 -22.95 5.32
CA GLU A 226 -8.42 -21.83 5.17
C GLU A 226 -7.89 -20.55 5.83
N LEU A 227 -7.47 -20.63 7.09
CA LEU A 227 -6.89 -19.49 7.81
C LEU A 227 -5.62 -18.97 7.13
N THR A 228 -4.76 -19.87 6.65
CA THR A 228 -3.53 -19.52 5.92
C THR A 228 -3.84 -18.80 4.62
N ILE A 229 -4.82 -19.28 3.86
CA ILE A 229 -5.24 -18.65 2.61
C ILE A 229 -5.86 -17.28 2.88
N ASN A 230 -6.69 -17.16 3.92
CA ASN A 230 -7.23 -15.85 4.31
C ASN A 230 -6.11 -14.86 4.62
N TYR A 231 -5.11 -15.28 5.39
CA TYR A 231 -3.95 -14.46 5.67
C TYR A 231 -3.12 -14.14 4.43
N PHE A 232 -2.91 -15.12 3.55
CA PHE A 232 -2.22 -14.93 2.27
C PHE A 232 -2.91 -13.88 1.39
N ILE A 233 -4.23 -13.97 1.23
CA ILE A 233 -5.00 -12.99 0.45
C ILE A 233 -4.90 -11.61 1.13
N SER A 234 -5.00 -11.53 2.46
CA SER A 234 -4.86 -10.26 3.20
C SER A 234 -3.50 -9.61 2.95
N VAL A 235 -2.41 -10.39 3.03
CA VAL A 235 -1.05 -9.89 2.78
C VAL A 235 -0.85 -9.48 1.33
N LEU A 236 -1.32 -10.29 0.38
CA LEU A 236 -1.22 -9.97 -1.05
C LEU A 236 -2.00 -8.68 -1.34
N PHE A 237 -3.20 -8.56 -0.80
CA PHE A 237 -4.00 -7.35 -0.94
C PHE A 237 -3.30 -6.12 -0.33
N LEU A 238 -2.88 -6.22 0.93
CA LEU A 238 -2.36 -5.09 1.71
C LEU A 238 -0.91 -4.73 1.39
N PHE A 239 -0.08 -5.64 0.87
CA PHE A 239 1.34 -5.38 0.62
C PHE A 239 1.75 -5.58 -0.84
N LEU A 240 0.83 -6.01 -1.71
CA LEU A 240 1.04 -6.09 -3.16
C LEU A 240 0.02 -5.28 -3.95
N ILE A 241 -1.29 -5.42 -3.72
CA ILE A 241 -2.29 -4.69 -4.55
C ILE A 241 -2.40 -3.23 -4.13
N CYS A 242 -2.59 -2.96 -2.84
CA CYS A 242 -2.73 -1.61 -2.30
C CYS A 242 -1.56 -0.67 -2.60
N PRO A 243 -0.28 -1.08 -2.53
CA PRO A 243 0.83 -0.21 -2.91
C PRO A 243 0.76 0.18 -4.39
N PHE A 244 0.39 -0.73 -5.29
CA PHE A 244 0.23 -0.43 -6.72
C PHE A 244 -0.90 0.57 -6.94
N LEU A 245 -2.04 0.38 -6.26
CA LEU A 245 -3.16 1.32 -6.33
C LEU A 245 -2.75 2.72 -5.83
N TYR A 246 -1.99 2.78 -4.74
CA TYR A 246 -1.40 4.00 -4.21
C TYR A 246 -0.50 4.70 -5.25
N PHE A 247 0.40 3.97 -5.90
CA PHE A 247 1.26 4.53 -6.96
C PHE A 247 0.46 5.02 -8.18
N ILE A 248 -0.58 4.30 -8.60
CA ILE A 248 -1.44 4.72 -9.71
C ILE A 248 -2.19 6.00 -9.36
N LEU A 249 -2.78 6.07 -8.16
CA LEU A 249 -3.53 7.24 -7.72
C LEU A 249 -2.63 8.48 -7.66
N LEU A 250 -1.40 8.31 -7.16
CA LEU A 250 -0.41 9.38 -7.17
C LEU A 250 0.00 9.75 -8.57
N TYR A 251 0.28 8.80 -9.46
CA TYR A 251 0.59 9.09 -10.85
C TYR A 251 -0.49 9.95 -11.52
N LEU A 252 -1.78 9.65 -11.26
CA LEU A 252 -2.89 10.44 -11.78
C LEU A 252 -2.94 11.85 -11.18
N LEU A 253 -2.76 11.99 -9.86
CA LEU A 253 -2.67 13.29 -9.19
C LEU A 253 -1.52 14.13 -9.75
N MET A 254 -0.37 13.49 -9.93
CA MET A 254 0.85 14.06 -10.49
C MET A 254 0.65 14.54 -11.93
N LYS A 255 0.01 13.73 -12.77
CA LYS A 255 -0.33 14.09 -14.15
C LYS A 255 -1.19 15.36 -14.19
N ASN A 256 -2.20 15.45 -13.33
CA ASN A 256 -3.08 16.62 -13.24
C ASN A 256 -2.34 17.87 -12.77
N ILE A 257 -1.45 17.75 -11.78
CA ILE A 257 -0.62 18.87 -11.30
C ILE A 257 0.29 19.39 -12.43
N PHE A 258 0.95 18.48 -13.15
CA PHE A 258 1.83 18.87 -14.26
C PHE A 258 1.09 19.46 -15.45
N ALA A 259 -0.12 18.99 -15.76
CA ALA A 259 -0.94 19.57 -16.82
C ALA A 259 -1.22 21.06 -16.56
N LYS A 260 -1.69 21.38 -15.34
CA LYS A 260 -1.96 22.77 -14.92
C LYS A 260 -0.71 23.66 -14.95
N LEU A 261 0.43 23.15 -14.50
CA LEU A 261 1.68 23.92 -14.50
C LEU A 261 2.17 24.26 -15.92
N ASN A 262 1.96 23.38 -16.89
CA ASN A 262 2.32 23.66 -18.28
C ASN A 262 1.41 24.73 -18.91
N GLU A 263 0.13 24.82 -18.50
CA GLU A 263 -0.82 25.82 -19.01
C GLU A 263 -0.50 27.23 -18.51
N GLU A 264 -0.18 27.39 -17.21
CA GLU A 264 0.18 28.69 -16.61
C GLU A 264 1.44 29.32 -17.24
N GLU A 265 2.44 28.51 -17.61
CA GLU A 265 3.65 29.01 -18.28
C GLU A 265 3.37 29.55 -19.69
N ILE A 266 2.40 28.95 -20.41
CA ILE A 266 2.00 29.42 -21.74
C ILE A 266 1.31 30.79 -21.65
N GLU A 267 0.50 31.04 -20.61
CA GLU A 267 -0.17 32.32 -20.41
C GLU A 267 0.81 33.44 -20.02
N ILE A 268 1.77 33.18 -19.13
CA ILE A 268 2.80 34.16 -18.74
C ILE A 268 3.72 34.48 -19.93
N GLY A 269 4.04 33.48 -20.77
CA GLY A 269 4.80 33.67 -22.00
C GLY A 269 4.08 34.53 -23.06
N LYS A 270 2.73 34.46 -23.12
CA LYS A 270 1.90 35.31 -23.99
C LYS A 270 1.74 36.75 -23.47
N GLY A 271 1.84 36.96 -22.15
CA GLY A 271 1.70 38.28 -21.54
C GLY A 271 2.90 39.21 -21.74
N ASN A 272 4.11 38.65 -21.92
CA ASN A 272 5.36 39.43 -21.95
C ASN A 272 6.02 39.52 -23.34
N LYS A 273 5.43 38.92 -24.37
CA LYS A 273 5.76 39.16 -25.77
C LYS A 273 4.47 39.57 -26.45
N GLY A 274 4.41 40.82 -26.94
CA GLY A 274 3.22 41.41 -27.53
C GLY A 274 2.41 40.42 -28.36
N LYS A 275 1.08 40.42 -28.18
CA LYS A 275 0.10 39.52 -28.80
C LYS A 275 0.54 38.97 -30.16
N TYR A 276 1.18 37.80 -30.17
CA TYR A 276 1.24 36.97 -31.36
C TYR A 276 0.19 35.88 -31.18
N ILE A 277 -0.96 36.08 -31.83
CA ILE A 277 -1.94 35.02 -32.01
C ILE A 277 -1.32 34.06 -33.03
N LEU A 278 -0.81 32.93 -32.55
CA LEU A 278 -0.51 31.80 -33.43
C LEU A 278 -1.85 31.23 -33.90
N ILE A 279 -2.30 31.70 -35.07
CA ILE A 279 -3.40 31.05 -35.80
C ILE A 279 -2.80 29.76 -36.37
N PRO A 280 -3.31 28.57 -36.01
CA PRO A 280 -2.91 27.35 -36.69
C PRO A 280 -3.45 27.40 -38.12
N LEU A 281 -2.58 27.73 -39.06
CA LEU A 281 -2.82 27.47 -40.48
C LEU A 281 -2.40 26.02 -40.72
N GLU A 282 -3.38 25.19 -41.05
CA GLU A 282 -3.13 23.86 -41.61
C GLU A 282 -2.07 23.96 -42.72
N ARG A 283 -1.03 23.13 -42.59
CA ARG A 283 0.10 22.93 -43.52
C ARG A 283 1.11 24.09 -43.67
N ASN A 284 2.19 23.94 -42.90
CA ASN A 284 3.59 24.07 -43.34
C ASN A 284 4.11 25.41 -43.89
N ARG A 285 3.57 26.57 -43.52
CA ARG A 285 4.32 27.85 -43.57
C ARG A 285 3.94 28.79 -42.44
N PHE A 286 4.91 29.20 -41.62
CA PHE A 286 4.76 30.32 -40.68
C PHE A 286 5.24 31.61 -41.38
N ILE A 287 4.38 32.62 -41.48
CA ILE A 287 4.77 33.98 -41.88
C ILE A 287 4.64 34.88 -40.65
N LEU A 288 5.75 35.49 -40.23
CA LEU A 288 5.75 36.53 -39.20
C LEU A 288 5.25 37.85 -39.83
N ARG A 289 3.98 38.21 -39.55
CA ARG A 289 3.50 39.58 -39.79
C ARG A 289 3.54 40.37 -38.49
N ARG A 290 4.34 41.44 -38.49
CA ARG A 290 4.34 42.47 -37.46
C ARG A 290 3.24 43.48 -37.79
N TRP A 291 2.22 43.57 -36.96
CA TRP A 291 1.30 44.72 -37.00
C TRP A 291 1.92 45.82 -36.13
N MET A 292 2.09 47.01 -36.72
CA MET A 292 2.28 48.25 -35.99
C MET A 292 0.93 48.74 -35.47
#